data_AF-Q2ITM0-F1
#
_entry.id   AF-Q2ITM0-F1
#
_cell.length_a   1.000
_cell.length_b   1.000
_cell.length_c   1.000
_cell.angle_alpha   90.00
_cell.angle_beta   90.00
_cell.angle_gamma   90.00
#
_symmetry.space_group_name_H-M   'P 1'
#
loop_
_entity.id
_entity.type
_entity.pdbx_description
1 polymer ?
#
loop_
_entity_poly.entity_id
_entity_poly.type
_entity_poly.pdbx_seq_one_letter_code
_entity_poly.pdbx_strand_id
1 'polypeptide(L)' 'MGRALDDFVREENLKLYRRLLLEAHDEERRRVLLQLIAGLTRPERSDQRPT' A
#
# COMPACT_ATOMS: atom_id res chain seq x y z
N MET A 1 -2.59 18.17 1.71
CA MET A 1 -1.80 17.61 0.60
C MET A 1 -2.74 17.46 -0.60
N GLY A 2 -2.29 17.67 -1.83
CA GLY A 2 -3.18 17.61 -3.00
C GLY A 2 -3.39 16.17 -3.47
N ARG A 3 -4.60 15.83 -3.93
CA ARG A 3 -4.97 14.46 -4.38
C ARG A 3 -3.94 13.82 -5.34
N ALA A 4 -3.40 14.59 -6.28
CA ALA A 4 -2.39 14.10 -7.22
C ALA A 4 -1.07 13.68 -6.54
N LEU A 5 -0.68 14.37 -5.46
CA LEU A 5 0.49 13.99 -4.67
C LEU A 5 0.21 12.72 -3.85
N ASP A 6 -0.99 12.58 -3.31
CA ASP A 6 -1.40 11.39 -2.56
C ASP A 6 -1.45 10.15 -3.47
N ASP A 7 -1.96 10.30 -4.69
CA ASP A 7 -1.98 9.25 -5.72
C ASP A 7 -0.55 8.87 -6.13
N PHE A 8 0.33 9.86 -6.36
CA PHE A 8 1.74 9.63 -6.67
C PHE A 8 2.45 8.85 -5.55
N VAL A 9 2.29 9.29 -4.29
CA VAL A 9 2.89 8.62 -3.13
C VAL A 9 2.37 7.18 -3.00
N ARG A 10 1.06 6.95 -3.23
CA ARG A 10 0.47 5.61 -3.23
C ARG A 10 1.11 4.72 -4.29
N GLU A 11 1.26 5.22 -5.52
CA GLU A 11 1.88 4.47 -6.62
C GLU A 11 3.35 4.12 -6.35
N GLU A 12 4.14 5.09 -5.88
CA GLU A 12 5.56 4.88 -5.60
C GLU A 12 5.76 3.88 -4.45
N ASN A 13 4.95 3.97 -3.39
CA ASN A 13 4.95 2.99 -2.31
C ASN A 13 4.60 1.59 -2.81
N LEU A 14 3.63 1.46 -3.72
CA LEU A 14 3.25 0.17 -4.29
C LEU A 14 4.41 -0.45 -5.10
N LYS A 15 5.11 0.35 -5.90
CA LYS A 15 6.29 -0.08 -6.65
C LYS A 15 7.40 -0.55 -5.71
N LEU A 16 7.67 0.22 -4.66
CA LEU A 16 8.68 -0.11 -3.66
C LEU A 16 8.36 -1.43 -2.94
N TYR A 17 7.13 -1.59 -2.43
CA TYR A 17 6.76 -2.79 -1.68
C TYR A 17 6.78 -4.05 -2.55
N ARG A 18 6.38 -3.95 -3.83
CA ARG A 18 6.48 -5.06 -4.77
C ARG A 18 7.93 -5.48 -5.02
N ARG A 19 8.84 -4.52 -5.16
CA ARG A 19 10.28 -4.81 -5.30
C ARG A 19 10.83 -5.50 -4.05
N LEU A 20 10.55 -4.94 -2.87
CA LEU A 20 11.00 -5.52 -1.60
C LEU A 20 10.42 -6.91 -1.36
N LEU A 21 9.22 -7.20 -1.89
CA LEU A 21 8.59 -8.51 -1.78
C LEU A 21 9.33 -9.57 -2.60
N LEU A 22 9.85 -9.20 -3.76
CA LEU A 22 10.68 -10.10 -4.59
C LEU A 22 12.04 -10.38 -3.96
N GLU A 23 12.57 -9.42 -3.19
CA GLU A 23 13.86 -9.51 -2.49
C GLU A 23 13.71 -10.11 -1.07
N ALA A 24 12.49 -10.39 -0.60
CA ALA A 24 12.25 -10.91 0.74
C ALA A 24 12.54 -12.41 0.82
N HIS A 25 13.49 -12.79 1.68
CA HIS A 25 13.85 -14.19 1.95
C HIS A 25 13.18 -14.75 3.20
N ASP A 26 12.66 -13.90 4.08
CA ASP A 26 11.96 -14.30 5.31
C ASP A 26 10.44 -14.15 5.18
N GLU A 27 9.71 -15.09 5.79
CA GLU A 27 8.25 -15.18 5.67
C GLU A 27 7.50 -14.05 6.38
N GLU A 28 8.07 -13.53 7.47
CA GLU A 28 7.47 -12.44 8.25
C GLU A 28 7.44 -11.15 7.45
N ARG A 29 8.57 -10.76 6.86
CA ARG A 29 8.69 -9.62 5.96
C ARG A 29 7.79 -9.79 4.74
N ARG A 30 7.72 -10.99 4.16
CA ARG A 30 6.80 -11.29 3.05
C ARG A 30 5.35 -11.03 3.45
N ARG A 31 4.95 -11.47 4.65
CA ARG A 31 3.60 -11.27 5.19
C ARG A 31 3.27 -9.79 5.40
N VAL A 32 4.19 -9.02 5.99
CA VAL A 32 3.99 -7.58 6.21
C VAL A 32 3.88 -6.83 4.88
N LEU A 33 4.74 -7.11 3.92
CA LEU A 33 4.70 -6.48 2.59
C LEU A 33 3.40 -6.78 1.85
N LEU A 34 2.89 -8.02 1.94
CA LEU A 34 1.58 -8.36 1.38
C LEU A 34 0.44 -7.58 2.03
N GLN A 35 0.47 -7.37 3.35
CA GLN A 35 -0.53 -6.57 4.06
C GLN A 35 -0.49 -5.09 3.65
N LEU A 36 0.70 -4.51 3.53
CA LEU A 36 0.87 -3.12 3.08
C LEU A 36 0.37 -2.92 1.66
N ILE A 37 0.70 -3.84 0.75
CA ILE A 37 0.21 -3.83 -0.63
C ILE A 37 -1.32 -3.94 -0.65
N ALA A 38 -1.91 -4.85 0.12
CA ALA A 38 -3.35 -5.02 0.21
C ALA A 38 -4.07 -3.76 0.74
N GLY A 39 -3.46 -3.07 1.70
CA GLY A 39 -3.99 -1.79 2.22
C GLY A 39 -4.02 -0.69 1.16
N LEU A 40 -3.03 -0.65 0.27
CA LEU A 40 -2.94 0.35 -0.81
C LEU A 40 -3.76 0.01 -2.06
N THR A 41 -4.04 -1.26 -2.31
CA THR A 41 -4.85 -1.71 -3.47
C THR A 41 -6.33 -1.84 -3.16
N ARG A 42 -6.71 -1.93 -1.88
CA ARG A 42 -8.12 -1.91 -1.52
C ARG A 42 -8.68 -0.54 -1.92
N PRO A 43 -9.74 -0.50 -2.75
CA PRO A 43 -10.45 0.75 -2.95
C PRO A 43 -10.91 1.19 -1.56
N GLU A 44 -10.52 2.39 -1.15
CA GLU A 44 -11.01 2.98 0.08
C GLU A 44 -12.53 2.88 0.01
N ARG A 45 -13.15 2.00 0.81
CA ARG A 45 -14.55 2.21 1.15
C ARG A 45 -14.51 3.59 1.76
N SER A 46 -15.10 4.54 1.05
CA SER A 46 -15.30 5.89 1.53
C SER A 46 -16.03 5.74 2.85
N ASP A 47 -15.28 5.73 3.95
CA ASP A 47 -15.83 5.71 5.29
C ASP A 47 -16.52 7.06 5.45
N GLN A 48 -17.81 7.01 5.12
CA GLN A 48 -18.83 7.92 5.54
C GLN A 48 -18.59 8.15 7.04
N ARG A 49 -18.18 9.36 7.40
CA ARG A 49 -18.26 9.79 8.79
C ARG A 49 -19.73 9.73 9.18
N PRO A 50 -20.14 8.96 10.20
CA PRO A 50 -21.46 9.13 10.77
C PRO A 50 -21.50 10.52 11.41
N THR A 51 -22.55 11.27 11.06
CA THR A 51 -22.88 12.58 11.64
C THR A 51 -23.68 12.38 12.92
#